data_AF-A0A7V2EI77-F1
#
_entry.id   AF-A0A7V2EI77-F1
#
_cell.length_a   1.000
_cell.length_b   1.000
_cell.length_c   1.000
_cell.angle_alpha   90.00
_cell.angle_beta   90.00
_cell.angle_gamma   90.00
#
_symmetry.space_group_name_H-M   'P 1'
#
loop_
_entity.id
_entity.type
_entity.pdbx_description
1 polymer ?
#
loop_
_entity_poly.entity_id
_entity_poly.type
_entity_poly.pdbx_seq_one_letter_code
_entity_poly.pdbx_strand_id
1 'polypeptide(L)'
;MFFKNNRLVRVSFPERFLKYFSKPLLARVLGSVGSAEVSKLSRKITSGVKIEDYSMMPRREHFIEVMGRPSAIKNLPSGNLLTYVYTAGGSSEKENANLTLHLLFHNGDGHLIRAEGIIRGFSIRFNIFSKDSSSN
;
A
#
# COMPACT_ATOMS: atom_id res chain seq x y z
N MET A 1 -6.41 -8.26 11.71
CA MET A 1 -7.51 -8.00 10.76
C MET A 1 -8.67 -8.92 11.12
N PHE A 2 -9.92 -8.47 10.99
CA PHE A 2 -11.11 -9.28 11.30
C PHE A 2 -12.02 -9.36 10.08
N PHE A 3 -12.47 -10.58 9.75
CA PHE A 3 -13.32 -10.86 8.60
C PHE A 3 -14.68 -11.41 9.08
N LYS A 4 -15.77 -10.98 8.44
CA LYS A 4 -17.12 -11.52 8.65
C LYS A 4 -17.80 -11.67 7.28
N ASN A 5 -18.39 -12.83 7.01
CA ASN A 5 -19.05 -13.13 5.73
C ASN A 5 -18.17 -12.85 4.50
N ASN A 6 -16.90 -13.28 4.54
CA ASN A 6 -15.88 -13.03 3.51
C ASN A 6 -15.60 -11.55 3.20
N ARG A 7 -15.97 -10.64 4.10
CA ARG A 7 -15.66 -9.20 4.01
C ARG A 7 -14.74 -8.79 5.14
N LEU A 8 -13.76 -7.95 4.83
CA LEU A 8 -12.91 -7.29 5.83
C LEU A 8 -13.76 -6.27 6.58
N VAL A 9 -14.00 -6.49 7.88
CA VAL A 9 -14.86 -5.62 8.70
C VAL A 9 -14.08 -4.82 9.74
N ARG A 10 -12.83 -5.20 10.03
CA ARG A 10 -11.95 -4.44 10.94
C ARG A 10 -10.49 -4.61 10.57
N VAL A 11 -9.75 -3.50 10.59
CA VAL A 11 -8.29 -3.46 10.44
C VAL A 11 -7.70 -2.87 11.71
N SER A 12 -6.70 -3.55 12.28
CA SER A 12 -5.86 -2.99 13.32
C SER A 12 -4.65 -2.37 12.64
N PHE A 13 -4.37 -1.12 12.96
CA PHE A 13 -3.33 -0.34 12.29
C PHE A 13 -2.41 0.26 13.37
N PRO A 14 -1.07 0.13 13.25
CA PRO A 14 -0.17 0.62 14.30
C PRO A 14 -0.28 2.14 14.45
N GLU A 15 -0.39 2.63 15.68
CA GLU A 15 -0.64 4.05 15.97
C GLU A 15 0.42 4.99 15.39
N ARG A 16 1.68 4.52 15.26
CA ARG A 16 2.77 5.30 14.66
C ARG A 16 2.47 5.80 13.25
N PHE A 17 1.63 5.11 12.49
CA PHE A 17 1.22 5.57 11.16
C PHE A 17 0.21 6.72 11.22
N LEU A 18 -0.54 6.88 12.31
CA LEU A 18 -1.50 7.98 12.49
C LEU A 18 -0.81 9.35 12.61
N LYS A 19 0.53 9.37 12.81
CA LYS A 19 1.33 10.60 12.77
C LYS A 19 1.23 11.32 11.43
N TYR A 20 1.13 10.56 10.33
CA TYR A 20 1.13 11.11 8.96
C TYR A 20 -0.11 10.71 8.15
N PHE A 21 -0.77 9.62 8.53
CA PHE A 21 -2.01 9.19 7.88
C PHE A 21 -3.23 9.64 8.67
N SER A 22 -4.00 10.54 8.07
CA SER A 22 -5.28 10.92 8.65
C SER A 22 -6.27 9.74 8.65
N LYS A 23 -7.11 9.65 9.69
CA LYS A 23 -8.17 8.63 9.77
C LYS A 23 -9.10 8.66 8.53
N PRO A 24 -9.52 9.83 7.98
CA PRO A 24 -10.31 9.87 6.75
C PRO A 24 -9.60 9.27 5.54
N LEU A 25 -8.29 9.53 5.40
CA LEU A 25 -7.50 8.93 4.32
C LEU A 25 -7.44 7.40 4.46
N LEU A 26 -7.16 6.91 5.66
CA LEU A 26 -7.13 5.47 5.93
C LEU A 26 -8.48 4.81 5.65
N ALA A 27 -9.58 5.46 6.03
CA ALA A 27 -10.93 4.96 5.74
C ALA A 27 -11.18 4.84 4.23
N ARG A 28 -10.78 5.84 3.44
CA ARG A 28 -10.90 5.80 1.96
C ARG A 28 -10.07 4.68 1.35
N VAL A 29 -8.81 4.54 1.78
CA VAL A 29 -7.90 3.48 1.31
C VAL A 29 -8.45 2.09 1.62
N LEU A 30 -8.83 1.86 2.88
CA LEU A 30 -9.35 0.56 3.33
C LEU A 30 -10.70 0.22 2.71
N GLY A 31 -11.60 1.21 2.58
CA GLY A 31 -12.89 1.05 1.92
C GLY A 31 -12.74 0.63 0.46
N SER A 32 -11.81 1.27 -0.26
CA SER A 32 -11.47 0.92 -1.64
C SER A 32 -11.01 -0.55 -1.73
N VAL A 33 -10.04 -0.97 -0.91
CA VAL A 33 -9.56 -2.36 -0.90
C VAL A 33 -10.68 -3.36 -0.60
N GLY A 34 -11.62 -3.01 0.28
CA GLY A 34 -12.80 -3.84 0.57
C GLY A 34 -13.76 -4.01 -0.62
N SER A 35 -13.74 -3.09 -1.57
CA SER A 35 -14.53 -3.12 -2.82
C SER A 35 -13.75 -3.63 -4.05
N ALA A 36 -12.48 -4.00 -3.86
CA ALA A 36 -11.58 -4.32 -4.95
C ALA A 36 -11.97 -5.61 -5.69
N GLU A 37 -11.78 -5.59 -7.01
CA GLU A 37 -11.97 -6.78 -7.84
C GLU A 37 -10.87 -7.81 -7.57
N VAL A 38 -11.28 -9.06 -7.31
CA VAL A 38 -10.38 -10.18 -7.04
C VAL A 38 -10.24 -11.04 -8.28
N SER A 39 -9.10 -10.94 -8.97
CA SER A 39 -8.78 -11.83 -10.07
C SER A 39 -8.19 -13.13 -9.52
N LYS A 40 -8.99 -14.21 -9.54
CA LYS A 40 -8.55 -15.55 -9.11
C LYS A 40 -7.45 -16.12 -10.01
N LEU A 41 -7.56 -15.90 -11.33
CA LEU A 41 -6.60 -16.39 -12.32
C LEU A 41 -5.20 -15.77 -12.14
N SER A 42 -5.15 -14.45 -11.94
CA SER A 42 -3.88 -13.73 -11.76
C SER A 42 -3.43 -13.61 -10.30
N ARG A 43 -4.20 -14.19 -9.36
CA ARG A 43 -3.98 -14.10 -7.90
C ARG A 43 -3.72 -12.65 -7.45
N LYS A 44 -4.53 -11.72 -7.98
CA LYS A 44 -4.33 -10.28 -7.81
C LYS A 44 -5.60 -9.60 -7.35
N ILE A 45 -5.45 -8.71 -6.39
CA ILE A 45 -6.46 -7.71 -6.01
C ILE A 45 -5.93 -6.35 -6.47
N THR A 46 -6.73 -5.64 -7.25
CA THR A 46 -6.38 -4.27 -7.65
C THR A 46 -7.46 -3.32 -7.17
N SER A 47 -7.02 -2.27 -6.48
CA SER A 47 -7.88 -1.23 -5.94
C SER A 47 -7.29 0.14 -6.21
N GLY A 48 -8.08 1.18 -6.01
CA GLY A 48 -7.55 2.52 -5.93
C GLY A 48 -8.54 3.57 -5.50
N VAL A 49 -8.02 4.76 -5.24
CA VAL A 49 -8.80 5.93 -4.81
C VAL A 49 -8.41 7.13 -5.67
N LYS A 50 -9.39 7.95 -6.00
CA LYS A 50 -9.15 9.30 -6.53
C LYS A 50 -8.94 10.23 -5.34
N ILE A 51 -7.89 11.03 -5.39
CA ILE A 51 -7.55 11.99 -4.33
C ILE A 51 -7.47 13.36 -4.98
N GLU A 52 -8.26 14.28 -4.44
CA GLU A 52 -8.38 15.65 -4.96
C GLU A 52 -7.27 16.54 -4.42
N ASP A 53 -6.82 16.28 -3.19
CA ASP A 53 -5.75 17.01 -2.53
C ASP A 53 -4.64 16.07 -2.04
N TYR A 54 -3.49 16.16 -2.70
CA TYR A 54 -2.29 15.39 -2.36
C TYR A 54 -1.55 15.90 -1.14
N SER A 55 -1.88 17.08 -0.61
CA SER A 55 -1.30 17.58 0.64
C SER A 55 -1.60 16.64 1.82
N MET A 56 -2.71 15.90 1.73
CA MET A 56 -3.11 14.90 2.73
C MET A 56 -2.33 13.58 2.60
N MET A 57 -1.58 13.37 1.51
CA MET A 57 -0.84 12.14 1.29
C MET A 57 0.51 12.15 2.01
N PRO A 58 0.83 11.09 2.76
CA PRO A 58 2.16 10.95 3.31
C PRO A 58 3.21 10.86 2.20
N ARG A 59 4.31 11.57 2.42
CA ARG A 59 5.46 11.59 1.54
C ARG A 59 6.42 10.47 1.87
N ARG A 60 7.36 10.21 0.97
CA ARG A 60 8.38 9.16 1.11
C ARG A 60 9.07 9.17 2.48
N GLU A 61 9.51 10.33 2.94
CA GLU A 61 10.18 10.53 4.23
C GLU A 61 9.33 10.07 5.41
N HIS A 62 8.02 10.31 5.38
CA HIS A 62 7.08 9.87 6.42
C HIS A 62 7.01 8.34 6.50
N PHE A 63 7.09 7.65 5.35
CA PHE A 63 7.14 6.19 5.34
C PHE A 63 8.45 5.66 5.89
N ILE A 64 9.59 6.24 5.50
CA ILE A 64 10.91 5.84 6.03
C ILE A 64 10.95 6.04 7.55
N GLU A 65 10.38 7.13 8.05
CA GLU A 65 10.33 7.38 9.49
C GLU A 65 9.48 6.33 10.24
N VAL A 66 8.29 6.00 9.72
CA VAL A 66 7.34 5.11 10.41
C VAL A 66 7.68 3.63 10.22
N MET A 67 8.25 3.27 9.08
CA MET A 67 8.54 1.87 8.69
C MET A 67 10.01 1.50 8.87
N GLY A 68 10.88 2.47 9.10
CA GLY A 68 12.33 2.30 9.16
C GLY A 68 12.98 2.33 7.77
N ARG A 69 14.26 1.94 7.73
CA ARG A 69 15.03 1.93 6.48
C ARG A 69 14.47 0.86 5.52
N PRO A 70 14.19 1.21 4.25
CA PRO A 70 13.76 0.24 3.24
C PRO A 70 14.90 -0.73 2.90
N SER A 71 14.53 -1.94 2.49
CA SER A 71 15.46 -2.96 2.01
C SER A 71 16.14 -2.55 0.70
N ALA A 72 15.43 -1.81 -0.16
CA ALA A 72 15.98 -1.23 -1.38
C ALA A 72 15.27 0.06 -1.77
N ILE A 73 16.00 0.92 -2.49
CA ILE A 73 15.48 2.14 -3.11
C ILE A 73 15.89 2.11 -4.58
N LYS A 74 14.93 2.33 -5.49
CA LYS A 74 15.17 2.39 -6.93
C LYS A 74 14.56 3.66 -7.51
N ASN A 75 15.37 4.45 -8.21
CA ASN A 75 14.88 5.57 -9.01
C ASN A 75 14.37 5.04 -10.35
N LEU A 76 13.10 5.34 -10.65
CA LEU A 76 12.45 5.02 -11.91
C LEU A 76 12.07 6.33 -12.63
N PRO A 77 11.92 6.31 -13.96
CA PRO A 77 11.37 7.45 -14.68
C PRO A 77 10.01 7.91 -14.13
N SER A 78 9.21 6.95 -13.65
CA SER A 78 7.87 7.17 -13.09
C SER A 78 7.84 7.50 -11.59
N GLY A 79 8.97 7.48 -10.89
CA GLY A 79 8.99 7.72 -9.45
C GLY A 79 10.14 7.09 -8.67
N ASN A 80 10.15 7.31 -7.36
CA ASN A 80 11.06 6.64 -6.43
C ASN A 80 10.35 5.41 -5.81
N LEU A 81 10.89 4.22 -6.06
CA LEU A 81 10.36 2.97 -5.54
C LEU A 81 11.11 2.57 -4.26
N LEU A 82 10.37 2.46 -3.17
CA LEU A 82 10.83 1.88 -1.91
C LEU A 82 10.35 0.44 -1.80
N THR A 83 11.27 -0.46 -1.46
CA THR A 83 10.98 -1.87 -1.21
C THR A 83 11.24 -2.19 0.26
N TYR A 84 10.24 -2.76 0.93
CA TYR A 84 10.36 -3.34 2.26
C TYR A 84 10.09 -4.84 2.17
N VAL A 85 10.94 -5.64 2.81
CA VAL A 85 10.74 -7.09 2.92
C VAL A 85 10.54 -7.44 4.38
N TYR A 86 9.37 -8.00 4.69
CA TYR A 86 9.02 -8.50 6.01
C TYR A 86 8.92 -10.01 5.96
N THR A 87 9.78 -10.68 6.73
CA THR A 87 9.67 -12.12 6.94
C THR A 87 8.99 -12.33 8.29
N ALA A 88 7.75 -12.78 8.26
CA ALA A 88 7.10 -13.28 9.46
C ALA A 88 7.59 -14.72 9.67
N GLY A 89 8.40 -14.92 10.71
CA GLY A 89 8.82 -16.26 11.14
C GLY A 89 7.61 -17.02 11.69
N GLY A 90 7.28 -18.15 11.06
CA GLY A 90 6.34 -19.12 11.60
C GLY A 90 7.06 -20.18 12.44
N SER A 91 6.30 -21.03 13.11
CA SER A 91 6.81 -22.21 13.83
C SER A 91 7.40 -23.27 12.89
N SER A 92 7.22 -23.12 11.57
CA SER A 92 7.83 -23.97 10.55
C SER A 92 8.15 -23.19 9.26
N GLU A 93 9.06 -23.72 8.43
CA GLU A 93 9.39 -23.12 7.13
C GLU A 93 8.19 -22.93 6.20
N LYS A 94 7.17 -23.80 6.29
CA LYS A 94 5.91 -23.70 5.52
C LYS A 94 5.01 -22.56 6.00
N GLU A 95 5.21 -22.09 7.23
CA GLU A 95 4.46 -20.99 7.82
C GLU A 95 5.13 -19.64 7.60
N ASN A 96 6.42 -19.63 7.28
CA ASN A 96 7.15 -18.41 6.93
C ASN A 96 6.41 -17.67 5.81
N ALA A 97 6.00 -16.44 6.09
CA ALA A 97 5.36 -15.58 5.13
C ALA A 97 6.28 -14.40 4.83
N ASN A 98 6.76 -14.35 3.59
CA ASN A 98 7.43 -13.16 3.08
C ASN A 98 6.37 -12.22 2.53
N LEU A 99 6.27 -11.05 3.14
CA LEU A 99 5.54 -9.90 2.62
C LEU A 99 6.56 -8.94 2.01
N THR A 100 6.49 -8.75 0.70
CA THR A 100 7.20 -7.67 0.03
C THR A 100 6.25 -6.52 -0.19
N LEU A 101 6.61 -5.33 0.29
CA LEU A 101 5.87 -4.10 0.08
C LEU A 101 6.66 -3.17 -0.85
N HIS A 102 6.01 -2.78 -1.94
CA HIS A 102 6.50 -1.81 -2.91
C HIS A 102 5.70 -0.52 -2.77
N LEU A 103 6.39 0.59 -2.50
CA LEU A 103 5.80 1.92 -2.41
C LEU A 103 6.43 2.82 -3.46
N LEU A 104 5.65 3.24 -4.45
CA LEU A 104 6.09 4.12 -5.52
C LEU A 104 5.64 5.54 -5.24
N PHE A 105 6.60 6.46 -5.18
CA PHE A 105 6.39 7.88 -4.92
C PHE A 105 6.66 8.71 -6.17
N HIS A 106 5.92 9.79 -6.36
CA HIS A 106 6.14 10.72 -7.46
C HIS A 106 7.48 11.46 -7.31
N ASN A 107 8.20 11.68 -8.42
CA ASN A 107 9.54 12.31 -8.39
C ASN A 107 9.49 13.81 -8.05
N GLY A 108 8.40 14.50 -8.33
CA GLY A 108 8.29 15.95 -8.13
C GLY A 108 7.96 16.31 -6.67
N ASP A 109 6.74 15.99 -6.25
CA ASP A 109 6.15 16.39 -4.97
C ASP A 109 6.19 15.27 -3.90
N GLY A 110 6.71 14.10 -4.25
CA GLY A 110 7.05 13.04 -3.28
C GLY A 110 5.86 12.29 -2.68
N HIS A 111 4.64 12.49 -3.19
CA HIS A 111 3.44 11.78 -2.71
C HIS A 111 3.41 10.32 -3.19
N LEU A 112 2.71 9.46 -2.46
CA LEU A 112 2.53 8.06 -2.83
C LEU A 112 1.58 7.93 -4.05
N ILE A 113 2.03 7.27 -5.11
CA ILE A 113 1.22 6.97 -6.31
C ILE A 113 0.70 5.54 -6.28
N ARG A 114 1.49 4.60 -5.75
CA ARG A 114 1.11 3.17 -5.73
C ARG A 114 1.71 2.46 -4.54
N ALA A 115 0.90 1.63 -3.90
CA ALA A 115 1.34 0.61 -2.95
C ALA A 115 1.05 -0.78 -3.52
N GLU A 116 1.98 -1.72 -3.40
CA GLU A 116 1.77 -3.11 -3.78
C GLU A 116 2.36 -4.04 -2.72
N GLY A 117 1.51 -4.84 -2.10
CA GLY A 117 1.90 -5.89 -1.17
C GLY A 117 1.86 -7.25 -1.86
N ILE A 118 2.97 -7.99 -1.82
CA ILE A 118 3.11 -9.32 -2.39
C ILE A 118 3.32 -10.31 -1.25
N ILE A 119 2.42 -11.29 -1.12
CA ILE A 119 2.49 -12.32 -0.09
C ILE A 119 2.15 -13.69 -0.69
N ARG A 120 3.05 -14.66 -0.56
CA ARG A 120 2.85 -16.04 -1.05
C ARG A 120 2.36 -16.14 -2.52
N GLY A 121 2.88 -15.27 -3.39
CA GLY A 121 2.50 -15.20 -4.81
C GLY A 121 1.16 -14.52 -5.09
N PHE A 122 0.51 -13.95 -4.07
CA PHE A 122 -0.67 -13.12 -4.20
C PHE A 122 -0.28 -11.63 -4.16
N SER A 123 -0.78 -10.83 -5.10
CA SER A 123 -0.49 -9.38 -5.14
C SER A 123 -1.73 -8.57 -4.78
N ILE A 124 -1.58 -7.64 -3.84
CA ILE A 124 -2.58 -6.64 -3.48
C ILE A 124 -2.02 -5.29 -3.90
N ARG A 125 -2.57 -4.72 -4.97
CA ARG A 125 -2.15 -3.44 -5.52
C ARG A 125 -3.18 -2.37 -5.21
N PHE A 126 -2.70 -1.24 -4.70
CA PHE A 126 -3.45 -0.04 -4.45
C PHE A 126 -2.88 1.12 -5.27
N ASN A 127 -3.70 1.72 -6.12
CA ASN A 127 -3.33 2.87 -6.93
C ASN A 127 -3.97 4.14 -6.39
N ILE A 128 -3.23 5.25 -6.43
CA ILE A 128 -3.73 6.59 -6.14
C ILE A 128 -3.80 7.32 -7.48
N PHE A 129 -4.99 7.81 -7.80
CA PHE A 129 -5.27 8.48 -9.07
C PHE A 129 -5.44 9.98 -8.86
N SER A 130 -4.82 10.77 -9.74
CA SER A 130 -5.01 12.22 -9.82
C SER A 130 -6.20 12.57 -10.69
N LYS A 131 -6.86 13.69 -10.41
CA LYS A 131 -7.83 14.30 -11.32
C LYS A 131 -7.20 14.65 -12.67
N ASP A 132 -5.89 14.91 -12.71
CA ASP A 132 -5.15 15.26 -13.94
C ASP A 132 -4.69 14.05 -14.76
N SER A 133 -4.99 12.83 -14.31
CA SER A 133 -4.64 11.60 -15.06
C SER A 133 -5.70 11.19 -16.09
N SER A 134 -6.70 12.03 -16.33
CA SER A 134 -7.64 11.90 -17.45
C SER A 134 -7.30 12.85 -18.60
N SER A 135 -6.12 12.67 -19.18
CA SER A 135 -5.80 13.19 -20.51
C SER A 135 -4.53 12.51 -21.02
N ASN A 136 -4.71 11.40 -21.73
CA ASN A 136 -4.09 11.06 -23.02
C ASN A 136 -4.70 9.75 -23.53
#